data_AF-A0A7S0YL38-F1
#
_entry.id   AF-A0A7S0YL38-F1
#
_cell.length_a   1.000
_cell.length_b   1.000
_cell.length_c   1.000
_cell.angle_alpha   90.00
_cell.angle_beta   90.00
_cell.angle_gamma   90.00
#
_symmetry.space_group_name_H-M   'P 1'
#
loop_
_entity.id
_entity.type
_entity.pdbx_description
1 polymer ?
#
loop_
_entity_poly.entity_id
_entity_poly.type
_entity_poly.pdbx_seq_one_letter_code
_entity_poly.pdbx_strand_id
1 'polypeptide(L)'
;FYSDLELAERNDFVYPGSTQVAYTDGSIGFAPNYPLTQTDVTGEIGSASPGYYSVAGPFPEGVIFRNDILRTDQQMGLFGETTFDISDQFAITAGARYYDVEVDLEGSANSSFFNLFADT
;
A
#
# COMPACT_ATOMS: atom_id res chain seq x y z
N PHE A 1 -18.99 -6.30 -18.07
CA PHE A 1 -18.28 -6.60 -16.82
C PHE A 1 -17.88 -5.28 -16.18
N TYR A 2 -18.09 -5.15 -14.87
CA TYR A 2 -17.67 -4.00 -14.08
C TYR A 2 -17.20 -4.50 -12.72
N SER A 3 -16.10 -3.94 -12.22
CA SER A 3 -15.53 -4.22 -10.90
C SER A 3 -14.98 -2.93 -10.32
N ASP A 4 -15.15 -2.79 -9.01
CA ASP A 4 -14.65 -1.68 -8.22
C ASP A 4 -14.18 -2.28 -6.89
N LEU A 5 -12.87 -2.22 -6.64
CA LEU A 5 -12.22 -2.83 -5.50
C LEU A 5 -11.39 -1.79 -4.78
N GLU A 6 -11.60 -1.69 -3.47
CA GLU A 6 -10.72 -1.01 -2.54
C GLU A 6 -10.13 -2.04 -1.58
N LEU A 7 -8.80 -2.04 -1.44
CA LEU A 7 -8.06 -2.93 -0.56
C LEU A 7 -7.08 -2.11 0.29
N ALA A 8 -7.43 -1.92 1.56
CA ALA A 8 -6.54 -1.36 2.56
C ALA A 8 -5.66 -2.47 3.17
N GLU A 9 -4.35 -2.36 2.99
CA GLU A 9 -3.37 -3.28 3.55
C GLU A 9 -2.44 -2.53 4.51
N ARG A 10 -2.44 -2.96 5.78
CA ARG A 10 -1.47 -2.54 6.78
C ARG A 10 -0.66 -3.73 7.26
N ASN A 11 0.64 -3.69 7.02
CA ASN A 11 1.58 -4.71 7.46
C ASN A 11 2.58 -4.14 8.47
N ASP A 12 2.54 -4.67 9.69
CA ASP A 12 3.44 -4.31 10.79
C ASP A 12 4.49 -5.40 10.98
N PHE A 13 5.75 -5.06 10.76
CA PHE A 13 6.87 -5.96 11.01
C PHE A 13 7.40 -5.74 12.43
N VAL A 14 7.07 -6.67 13.32
CA VAL A 14 7.40 -6.61 14.74
C VAL A 14 8.70 -7.35 15.01
N TYR A 15 9.65 -6.65 15.64
CA TYR A 15 10.92 -7.18 16.12
C TYR A 15 10.98 -6.95 17.63
N PRO A 16 10.59 -7.90 18.48
CA PRO A 16 10.53 -7.68 19.93
C PRO A 16 11.87 -7.23 20.54
N GLY A 17 13.00 -7.68 19.98
CA GLY A 17 14.33 -7.24 20.43
C GLY A 17 14.64 -5.77 20.14
N SER A 18 13.88 -5.11 19.26
CA SER A 18 14.11 -3.70 18.95
C SER A 18 13.80 -2.77 20.13
N THR A 19 12.96 -3.21 21.06
CA THR A 19 12.63 -2.48 22.29
C THR A 19 13.76 -2.52 23.31
N GLN A 20 14.79 -3.33 23.08
CA GLN A 20 15.92 -3.54 23.99
C GLN A 20 17.25 -3.02 23.41
N VAL A 21 17.21 -2.31 22.28
CA VAL A 21 18.41 -1.73 21.68
C VAL A 21 18.94 -0.64 22.60
N ALA A 22 20.12 -0.84 23.17
CA ALA A 22 20.78 0.14 24.01
C ALA A 22 21.68 1.05 23.17
N TYR A 23 21.54 2.36 23.35
CA TYR A 23 22.35 3.36 22.66
C TYR A 23 23.44 3.98 23.57
N THR A 24 24.40 4.69 22.97
CA THR A 24 25.59 5.22 23.67
C THR A 24 25.26 6.29 24.71
N ASP A 25 24.10 6.93 24.62
CA ASP A 25 23.59 7.88 25.61
C ASP A 25 22.80 7.21 26.75
N GLY A 26 22.64 5.89 26.71
CA GLY A 26 21.88 5.11 27.70
C GLY A 26 20.40 4.97 27.41
N SER A 27 19.87 5.53 26.31
CA SER A 27 18.50 5.28 25.87
C SER A 27 18.31 3.83 25.43
N ILE A 28 17.08 3.32 25.62
CA ILE A 28 16.68 1.97 25.28
C ILE A 28 15.53 2.04 24.28
N GLY A 29 15.65 1.33 23.16
CA GLY A 29 14.67 1.31 22.08
C GLY A 29 14.87 2.41 21.04
N PHE A 30 13.94 2.47 20.09
CA PHE A 30 13.89 3.53 19.06
C PHE A 30 12.89 4.62 19.48
N ALA A 31 13.12 5.86 19.06
CA ALA A 31 12.14 6.92 19.25
C ALA A 31 10.84 6.60 18.48
N PRO A 32 9.69 7.17 18.91
CA PRO A 32 8.40 6.92 18.26
C PRO A 32 8.47 7.21 16.74
N ASN A 33 7.89 6.31 15.95
CA ASN A 33 7.82 6.46 14.49
C ASN A 33 6.37 6.60 14.04
N TYR A 34 6.13 7.36 12.98
CA TYR A 34 4.79 7.75 12.52
C TYR A 34 4.65 7.49 11.02
N PRO A 35 3.44 7.34 10.46
CA PRO A 35 3.29 7.26 9.00
C PRO A 35 3.94 8.47 8.33
N LEU A 36 4.76 8.28 7.29
CA LEU A 36 5.39 9.41 6.58
C LEU A 36 4.36 10.20 5.75
N THR A 37 3.15 9.66 5.61
CA THR A 37 1.99 10.36 5.07
C THR A 37 1.27 11.25 6.08
N GLN A 38 1.60 11.15 7.37
CA GLN A 38 1.10 12.00 8.45
C GLN A 38 2.04 13.20 8.68
N THR A 39 2.17 14.04 7.65
CA THR A 39 3.15 15.15 7.63
C THR A 39 2.83 16.28 8.61
N ASP A 40 1.61 16.37 9.12
CA ASP A 40 1.24 17.26 10.23
C ASP A 40 1.96 16.91 11.53
N VAL A 41 2.40 15.65 11.68
CA VAL A 41 3.19 15.17 12.82
C VAL A 41 4.67 15.04 12.46
N THR A 42 5.00 14.41 11.32
CA THR A 42 6.40 14.16 10.96
C THR A 42 7.14 15.38 10.44
N GLY A 43 6.42 16.38 9.92
CA GLY A 43 6.98 17.42 9.06
C GLY A 43 7.49 16.86 7.73
N GLU A 44 8.20 17.70 6.97
CA GLU A 44 8.83 17.31 5.70
C GLU A 44 10.22 16.70 5.93
N ILE A 45 10.23 15.46 6.42
CA ILE A 45 11.46 14.67 6.62
C ILE A 45 11.62 13.62 5.50
N GLY A 46 12.81 13.52 4.93
CA GLY A 46 13.12 12.51 3.91
C GLY A 46 12.15 12.57 2.72
N SER A 47 11.36 11.50 2.54
CA SER A 47 10.32 11.38 1.49
C SER A 47 8.90 11.45 2.06
N ALA A 48 8.71 12.11 3.21
CA ALA A 48 7.39 12.37 3.76
C ALA A 48 6.59 13.30 2.85
N SER A 49 5.33 12.96 2.63
CA SER A 49 4.39 13.72 1.80
C SER A 49 2.97 13.40 2.23
N PRO A 50 2.03 14.36 2.29
CA PRO A 50 0.65 14.08 2.66
C PRO A 50 0.05 12.96 1.81
N GLY A 51 -0.68 12.04 2.43
CA GLY A 51 -1.32 10.93 1.71
C GLY A 51 -2.06 9.99 2.65
N TYR A 52 -2.42 8.81 2.13
CA TYR A 52 -3.13 7.80 2.89
C TYR A 52 -2.32 7.25 4.08
N TYR A 53 -2.99 7.05 5.21
CA TYR A 53 -2.57 6.20 6.31
C TYR A 53 -3.82 5.64 7.00
N SER A 54 -3.79 4.36 7.37
CA SER A 54 -4.93 3.71 8.04
C SER A 54 -5.01 4.08 9.52
N VAL A 55 -3.86 4.26 10.18
CA VAL A 55 -3.78 4.60 11.60
C VAL A 55 -2.68 5.61 11.84
N ALA A 56 -3.06 6.74 12.44
CA ALA A 56 -2.13 7.75 12.94
C ALA A 56 -1.11 7.14 13.92
N GLY A 57 0.11 7.66 13.92
CA GLY A 57 1.15 7.17 14.81
C GLY A 57 1.00 7.63 16.27
N PRO A 58 1.95 7.24 17.14
CA PRO A 58 3.13 6.45 16.78
C PRO A 58 2.80 4.98 16.52
N PHE A 59 3.72 4.28 15.85
CA PHE A 59 3.63 2.84 15.64
C PHE A 59 3.67 2.10 16.98
N PRO A 60 2.98 0.94 17.09
CA PRO A 60 3.08 0.10 18.28
C PRO A 60 4.52 -0.29 18.60
N GLU A 61 4.78 -0.53 19.88
CA GLU A 61 6.11 -0.92 20.36
C GLU A 61 6.59 -2.20 19.65
N GLY A 62 7.88 -2.24 19.28
CA GLY A 62 8.46 -3.36 18.54
C GLY A 62 8.20 -3.34 17.03
N VAL A 63 7.26 -2.52 16.52
CA VAL A 63 7.07 -2.33 15.07
C VAL A 63 8.22 -1.49 14.52
N ILE A 64 9.07 -2.12 13.70
CA ILE A 64 10.23 -1.45 13.10
C ILE A 64 10.00 -1.09 11.66
N PHE A 65 9.11 -1.79 10.97
CA PHE A 65 8.64 -1.38 9.65
C PHE A 65 7.13 -1.42 9.60
N ARG A 66 6.55 -0.43 8.94
CA ARG A 66 5.14 -0.44 8.53
C ARG A 66 5.05 -0.17 7.05
N ASN A 67 4.32 -1.04 6.35
CA ASN A 67 3.73 -0.74 5.05
C ASN A 67 2.24 -0.46 5.28
N ASP A 68 1.76 0.68 4.84
CA ASP A 68 0.36 1.09 5.00
C ASP A 68 -0.11 1.67 3.67
N ILE A 69 -0.88 0.88 2.93
CA ILE A 69 -1.20 1.13 1.52
C ILE A 69 -2.71 0.95 1.31
N LEU A 70 -3.30 1.86 0.55
CA LEU A 70 -4.62 1.74 -0.04
C LEU A 70 -4.46 1.46 -1.52
N ARG A 71 -4.93 0.28 -1.95
CA ARG A 71 -5.01 -0.06 -3.37
C ARG A 71 -6.44 0.10 -3.85
N THR A 72 -6.61 0.80 -4.97
CA THR A 72 -7.88 0.86 -5.68
C THR A 72 -7.72 0.24 -7.06
N ASP A 73 -8.69 -0.58 -7.46
CA ASP A 73 -8.77 -1.18 -8.79
C ASP A 73 -10.17 -0.96 -9.36
N GLN A 74 -10.30 -0.15 -10.41
CA GLN A 74 -11.55 0.03 -11.16
C GLN A 74 -11.41 -0.59 -12.55
N GLN A 75 -12.37 -1.45 -12.93
CA GLN A 75 -12.30 -2.18 -14.20
C GLN A 75 -13.66 -2.23 -14.87
N MET A 76 -13.69 -1.84 -16.14
CA MET A 76 -14.82 -2.02 -17.03
C MET A 76 -14.40 -2.88 -18.22
N GLY A 77 -15.23 -3.85 -18.57
CA GLY A 77 -15.01 -4.72 -19.72
C GLY A 77 -16.29 -4.90 -20.53
N LEU A 78 -16.22 -4.63 -21.83
CA LEU A 78 -17.25 -4.98 -22.79
C LEU A 78 -16.70 -6.07 -23.71
N PHE A 79 -17.41 -7.18 -23.84
CA PHE A 79 -17.01 -8.26 -24.72
C PHE A 79 -18.23 -8.96 -25.32
N GLY A 80 -18.04 -9.49 -26.51
CA GLY A 80 -19.07 -10.24 -27.22
C GLY A 80 -18.43 -11.12 -28.28
N GLU A 81 -19.11 -12.21 -28.57
CA GLU A 81 -18.75 -13.15 -29.61
C GLU A 81 -20.00 -13.49 -30.41
N THR A 82 -19.81 -13.73 -31.70
CA THR A 82 -20.84 -14.24 -32.59
C THR A 82 -20.27 -15.34 -33.47
N THR A 83 -21.12 -16.29 -33.84
CA THR A 83 -20.80 -17.37 -34.76
C THR A 83 -21.79 -17.35 -35.90
N PHE A 84 -21.29 -17.48 -37.13
CA PHE A 84 -22.08 -17.49 -38.34
C PHE A 84 -21.76 -18.75 -39.16
N ASP A 85 -22.79 -19.52 -39.50
CA ASP A 85 -22.66 -20.67 -40.38
C ASP A 85 -22.53 -20.20 -41.82
N ILE A 86 -21.40 -20.48 -42.46
CA ILE A 86 -21.15 -20.19 -43.86
C ILE A 86 -21.82 -21.27 -44.75
N SER A 87 -21.83 -22.52 -44.29
CA SER A 87 -22.55 -23.66 -44.90
C SER A 87 -22.76 -24.77 -43.87
N ASP A 88 -23.44 -25.86 -44.24
CA ASP A 88 -23.67 -27.04 -43.38
C ASP A 88 -22.37 -27.67 -42.81
N GLN A 89 -21.22 -27.37 -43.40
CA GLN A 89 -19.92 -27.92 -43.00
C GLN A 89 -18.95 -26.86 -42.44
N PHE A 90 -19.27 -25.56 -42.53
CA PHE A 90 -18.35 -24.49 -42.16
C PHE A 90 -19.04 -23.37 -41.39
N ALA A 91 -18.44 -22.97 -40.28
CA ALA A 91 -18.84 -21.80 -39.51
C ALA A 91 -17.63 -20.92 -39.20
N ILE A 92 -17.87 -19.63 -39.02
CA ILE A 92 -16.88 -18.66 -38.56
C ILE A 92 -17.34 -18.03 -37.25
N THR A 93 -16.43 -17.98 -36.28
CA THR A 93 -16.65 -17.30 -34.99
C THR A 93 -15.75 -16.09 -34.92
N ALA A 94 -16.32 -14.95 -34.52
CA ALA A 94 -15.60 -13.71 -34.32
C ALA A 94 -16.05 -13.05 -33.01
N GLY A 95 -15.09 -12.55 -32.27
CA GLY A 95 -15.34 -11.85 -31.01
C GLY A 95 -14.50 -10.60 -30.88
N ALA A 96 -14.98 -9.68 -30.06
CA ALA A 96 -14.30 -8.46 -29.69
C ALA A 96 -14.39 -8.23 -28.19
N ARG A 97 -13.35 -7.59 -27.64
CA ARG A 97 -13.31 -7.18 -26.24
C ARG A 97 -12.63 -5.82 -26.10
N TYR A 98 -13.17 -5.01 -25.21
CA TYR A 98 -12.67 -3.70 -24.82
C TYR A 98 -12.57 -3.66 -23.30
N TYR A 99 -11.44 -3.17 -22.79
CA TYR A 99 -11.20 -3.01 -21.37
C TYR A 99 -10.77 -1.59 -21.08
N ASP A 100 -11.30 -1.05 -19.99
CA ASP A 100 -10.83 0.14 -19.33
C ASP A 100 -10.48 -0.24 -17.89
N VAL A 101 -9.25 0.02 -17.47
CA VAL A 101 -8.67 -0.45 -16.21
C VAL A 101 -7.84 0.65 -15.59
N GLU A 102 -8.21 1.04 -14.38
CA GLU A 102 -7.49 2.00 -13.54
C GLU A 102 -7.05 1.31 -12.25
N VAL A 103 -5.79 1.55 -11.87
CA VAL A 103 -5.18 1.01 -10.66
C VAL A 103 -4.40 2.13 -9.99
N ASP A 104 -4.64 2.32 -8.69
CA ASP A 104 -3.90 3.29 -7.88
C ASP A 104 -3.37 2.67 -6.58
N LEU A 105 -2.31 3.26 -6.06
CA LEU A 105 -1.64 2.89 -4.82
C LEU A 105 -1.27 4.16 -4.04
N GLU A 106 -1.99 4.38 -2.95
CA GLU A 106 -1.71 5.48 -2.01
C GLU A 106 -1.15 4.93 -0.71
N GLY A 107 -0.24 5.66 -0.06
CA GLY A 107 0.23 5.28 1.27
C GLY A 107 1.72 5.52 1.51
N SER A 108 2.27 4.83 2.51
CA SER A 108 3.70 4.88 2.79
C SER A 108 4.28 3.56 3.29
N ALA A 109 5.58 3.42 3.07
CA ALA A 109 6.43 2.43 3.72
C ALA A 109 7.46 3.19 4.59
N ASN A 110 7.50 2.90 5.89
CA ASN A 110 8.38 3.59 6.83
C ASN A 110 9.11 2.60 7.75
N SER A 111 10.37 2.92 8.09
CA SER A 111 11.21 2.20 9.04
C SER A 111 11.62 3.09 10.23
N SER A 112 11.68 2.50 11.42
CA SER A 112 12.14 3.19 12.63
C SER A 112 13.67 3.30 12.74
N PHE A 113 14.45 2.72 11.81
CA PHE A 113 15.91 2.65 11.92
C PHE A 113 16.64 4.00 11.93
N PHE A 114 16.08 5.03 11.31
CA PHE A 114 16.65 6.38 11.34
C PHE A 114 16.26 7.17 12.60
N ASN A 115 15.33 6.66 13.40
CA ASN A 115 14.82 7.33 14.60
C ASN A 115 15.58 6.94 15.88
N LEU A 116 16.67 6.16 15.77
CA LEU A 116 17.47 5.78 16.94
C LEU A 116 18.12 6.99 17.64
N PHE A 117 18.36 8.06 16.89
CA PHE A 117 19.05 9.28 17.36
C PHE A 117 18.11 10.49 17.49
N ALA A 118 16.81 10.30 17.25
CA ALA A 118 15.84 11.39 17.35
C ALA A 118 15.46 11.61 18.82
N ASP A 119 15.37 12.87 19.24
CA ASP A 119 14.95 13.22 20.61
C ASP A 119 13.55 12.62 20.89
N THR A 120 13.43 11.93 22.04
CA THR A 120 12.19 11.33 22.54
C THR A 120 11.23 12.34 23.14
#